data_AF-A0A9D8PLE0-F1
#
_entry.id   AF-A0A9D8PLE0-F1
#
_cell.length_a   1.000
_cell.length_b   1.000
_cell.length_c   1.000
_cell.angle_alpha   90.00
_cell.angle_beta   90.00
_cell.angle_gamma   90.00
#
_symmetry.space_group_name_H-M   'P 1'
#
loop_
_entity.id
_entity.type
_entity.pdbx_description
1 polymer ?
#
loop_
_entity_poly.entity_id
_entity_poly.type
_entity_poly.pdbx_seq_one_letter_code
_entity_poly.pdbx_strand_id
1 'polypeptide(L)'
;MREVVFRVLSERPGHLEAQAESLPIRINAPTLEELQHEAREALIEHMGPAHCTDRLRVRRDPGAAVSSIRPVGRRPAALCR
;
A
#
# COMPACT_ATOMS: atom_id res chain seq x y z
N MET A 1 0.87 11.83 -20.50
CA MET A 1 0.97 10.59 -19.70
C MET A 1 0.07 10.76 -18.50
N ARG A 2 -0.92 9.88 -18.31
CA ARG A 2 -1.90 9.98 -17.22
C ARG A 2 -1.36 9.22 -16.00
N GLU A 3 -1.80 9.59 -14.79
CA GLU A 3 -1.41 8.87 -13.57
C GLU A 3 -2.63 8.15 -13.00
N VAL A 4 -2.47 6.86 -12.68
CA VAL A 4 -3.44 6.11 -11.88
C VAL A 4 -2.83 5.87 -10.51
N VAL A 5 -3.46 6.48 -9.51
CA VAL A 5 -3.01 6.41 -8.13
C VAL A 5 -3.87 5.41 -7.37
N PHE A 6 -3.23 4.42 -6.75
CA PHE A 6 -3.85 3.50 -5.80
C PHE A 6 -3.53 3.95 -4.38
N ARG A 7 -4.55 4.29 -3.60
CA ARG A 7 -4.40 4.59 -2.17
C ARG A 7 -4.58 3.34 -1.34
N VAL A 8 -3.65 3.09 -0.44
CA VAL A 8 -3.75 2.01 0.55
C VAL A 8 -4.81 2.39 1.58
N LEU A 9 -5.88 1.61 1.66
CA LEU A 9 -6.99 1.78 2.58
C LEU A 9 -6.74 1.06 3.91
N SER A 10 -6.07 -0.09 3.87
CA SER A 10 -5.71 -0.84 5.07
C SER A 10 -4.35 -1.50 4.92
N GLU A 11 -3.57 -1.48 6.01
CA GLU A 11 -2.25 -2.10 6.09
C GLU A 11 -2.17 -2.89 7.40
N ARG A 12 -2.06 -4.22 7.27
CA ARG A 12 -1.90 -5.18 8.36
C ARG A 12 -0.78 -6.16 7.97
N PRO A 13 -0.13 -6.83 8.94
CA PRO A 13 0.87 -7.84 8.62
C PRO A 13 0.31 -8.90 7.68
N GLY A 14 0.90 -9.04 6.48
CA GLY A 14 0.45 -9.98 5.46
C GLY A 14 -0.85 -9.60 4.75
N HIS A 15 -1.34 -8.36 4.90
CA HIS A 15 -2.51 -7.88 4.17
C HIS A 15 -2.46 -6.36 3.93
N LEU A 16 -2.40 -6.00 2.66
CA LEU A 16 -2.54 -4.65 2.15
C LEU A 16 -3.80 -4.61 1.29
N GLU A 17 -4.54 -3.52 1.39
CA GLU A 17 -5.68 -3.25 0.55
C GLU A 17 -5.58 -1.85 -0.03
N ALA A 18 -5.82 -1.71 -1.33
CA ALA A 18 -5.77 -0.41 -2.01
C ALA A 18 -6.92 -0.20 -3.00
N GLN A 19 -7.26 1.05 -3.21
CA GLN A 19 -8.29 1.48 -4.16
C GLN A 19 -7.73 2.56 -5.09
N ALA A 20 -8.05 2.45 -6.38
CA ALA A 20 -7.71 3.47 -7.36
C ALA A 20 -8.55 4.75 -7.11
N GLU A 21 -7.91 5.93 -7.17
CA GLU A 21 -8.61 7.20 -6.94
C GLU A 21 -9.55 7.56 -8.09
N SER A 22 -9.16 7.24 -9.32
CA SER A 22 -9.86 7.63 -10.55
C SER A 22 -10.71 6.52 -11.16
N LEU A 23 -10.64 5.29 -10.63
CA LEU A 23 -11.28 4.11 -11.19
C LEU A 23 -11.94 3.29 -10.07
N PRO A 24 -13.05 2.58 -10.35
CA PRO A 24 -13.71 1.71 -9.37
C PRO A 24 -12.97 0.37 -9.19
N ILE A 25 -11.63 0.41 -9.09
CA ILE A 25 -10.77 -0.76 -8.96
C ILE A 25 -10.29 -0.86 -7.51
N ARG A 26 -10.44 -2.04 -6.91
CA ARG A 26 -9.95 -2.36 -5.56
C ARG A 26 -9.15 -3.65 -5.62
N ILE A 27 -7.99 -3.63 -4.99
CA ILE A 27 -7.02 -4.73 -4.99
C ILE A 27 -6.55 -5.00 -3.57
N ASN A 28 -6.11 -6.22 -3.32
CA ASN A 28 -5.47 -6.59 -2.07
C ASN A 28 -4.29 -7.53 -2.34
N ALA A 29 -3.29 -7.50 -1.46
CA ALA A 29 -2.10 -8.34 -1.57
C ALA A 29 -1.37 -8.39 -0.22
N PRO A 30 -0.56 -9.41 0.07
CA PRO A 30 0.16 -9.50 1.34
C PRO A 30 1.38 -8.58 1.42
N THR A 31 1.93 -8.17 0.27
CA THR A 31 3.14 -7.33 0.17
C THR A 31 2.94 -6.18 -0.83
N LEU A 32 3.81 -5.16 -0.79
CA LEU A 32 3.73 -4.03 -1.72
C LEU A 32 4.06 -4.45 -3.17
N GLU A 33 4.98 -5.40 -3.35
CA GLU A 33 5.36 -5.92 -4.65
C GLU A 33 4.19 -6.66 -5.30
N GLU A 34 3.52 -7.53 -4.55
CA GLU A 34 2.30 -8.20 -5.01
C GLU A 34 1.17 -7.19 -5.23
N LEU A 35 1.04 -6.16 -4.40
CA LEU A 35 0.03 -5.12 -4.61
C LEU A 35 0.27 -4.35 -5.92
N GLN A 36 1.54 -4.12 -6.30
CA GLN A 36 1.87 -3.51 -7.59
C GLN A 36 1.59 -4.44 -8.77
N HIS A 37 1.79 -5.75 -8.59
CA HIS A 37 1.42 -6.75 -9.57
C HIS A 37 -0.10 -6.74 -9.79
N GLU A 38 -0.89 -6.87 -8.72
CA GLU A 38 -2.34 -6.82 -8.77
C GLU A 38 -2.87 -5.52 -9.39
N ALA A 39 -2.24 -4.38 -9.07
CA ALA A 39 -2.61 -3.10 -9.67
C ALA A 39 -2.42 -3.08 -11.19
N ARG A 40 -1.35 -3.72 -11.69
CA ARG A 40 -1.08 -3.83 -13.12
C ARG A 40 -2.08 -4.76 -13.78
N GLU A 41 -2.31 -5.94 -13.22
CA GLU A 41 -3.25 -6.92 -13.77
C GLU A 41 -4.67 -6.34 -13.82
N ALA A 42 -5.11 -5.67 -12.74
CA ALA A 42 -6.42 -5.02 -12.71
C ALA A 42 -6.56 -3.88 -13.73
N LEU A 43 -5.47 -3.14 -14.02
CA LEU A 43 -5.48 -2.13 -15.08
C LEU A 43 -5.52 -2.74 -16.48
N ILE A 44 -4.82 -3.86 -16.69
CA ILE A 44 -4.88 -4.61 -17.95
C ILE A 44 -6.31 -5.14 -18.16
N GLU A 45 -6.94 -5.72 -17.14
CA GLU A 45 -8.31 -6.20 -17.23
C GLU A 45 -9.31 -5.07 -17.51
N HIS A 46 -9.12 -3.91 -16.87
CA HIS A 46 -10.05 -2.78 -17.01
C HIS A 46 -9.88 -1.99 -18.32
N MET A 47 -8.65 -1.75 -18.76
CA MET A 47 -8.33 -0.84 -19.87
C MET A 47 -7.70 -1.53 -21.08
N GLY A 48 -7.34 -2.81 -20.96
CA GLY A 48 -6.67 -3.56 -22.02
C GLY A 48 -5.34 -2.92 -22.42
N PRO A 49 -5.00 -2.92 -23.73
CA PRO A 49 -3.73 -2.35 -24.22
C PRO A 49 -3.51 -0.86 -23.93
N ALA A 50 -4.57 -0.10 -23.60
CA ALA A 50 -4.47 1.33 -23.33
C ALA A 50 -3.75 1.66 -22.01
N HIS A 51 -3.64 0.69 -21.08
CA HIS A 51 -2.98 0.88 -19.78
C HIS A 51 -1.52 1.34 -19.89
N CYS A 52 -0.85 1.07 -21.03
CA CYS A 52 0.54 1.49 -21.29
C CYS A 52 0.71 3.02 -21.34
N THR A 53 -0.38 3.78 -21.47
CA THR A 53 -0.36 5.26 -21.48
C THR A 53 -0.42 5.87 -20.08
N ASP A 54 -0.66 5.02 -19.07
CA ASP A 54 -0.84 5.39 -17.67
C ASP A 54 0.40 5.04 -16.83
N ARG A 55 0.71 5.90 -15.87
CA ARG A 55 1.75 5.71 -14.88
C ARG A 55 1.11 5.26 -13.57
N LEU A 56 1.49 4.07 -13.11
CA LEU A 56 1.02 3.48 -11.87
C LEU A 56 1.75 4.07 -10.65
N ARG A 57 1.00 4.49 -9.63
CA ARG A 57 1.57 4.96 -8.37
C ARG A 57 0.77 4.44 -7.19
N VAL A 58 1.44 3.80 -6.24
CA VAL A 58 0.83 3.40 -4.96
C VAL A 58 1.17 4.44 -3.91
N ARG A 59 0.17 4.96 -3.20
CA ARG A 59 0.34 5.90 -2.10
C ARG A 59 -0.16 5.26 -0.81
N ARG A 60 0.72 5.22 0.18
CA ARG A 60 0.35 5.00 1.58
C ARG A 60 0.03 6.36 2.17
N ASP A 61 -1.16 6.52 2.73
CA ASP A 61 -1.43 7.71 3.54
C ASP A 61 -0.54 7.65 4.79
N PRO A 62 0.06 8.77 5.20
CA PRO A 62 0.92 8.81 6.39
C PRO A 62 0.17 8.41 7.68
N GLY A 63 -1.17 8.40 7.66
CA GLY A 63 -1.99 7.88 8.77
C GLY A 63 -2.26 6.37 8.75
N ALA A 64 -2.01 5.67 7.63
CA ALA A 64 -2.11 4.21 7.53
C ALA A 64 -0.81 3.52 7.98
N ALA A 65 0.31 4.24 7.91
CA ALA A 65 1.58 3.76 8.41
C ALA A 65 1.62 3.83 9.95
N VAL A 66 1.63 2.65 10.57
CA VAL A 66 2.12 2.35 11.94
C VAL A 66 1.11 2.52 13.09
N SER A 67 0.38 1.44 13.39
CA SER A 67 -0.25 1.20 14.70
C SER A 67 0.32 -0.06 15.42
N SER A 68 1.60 -0.40 15.24
CA SER A 68 2.17 -1.57 15.94
C SER A 68 3.61 -1.48 16.40
N ILE A 69 4.32 -0.36 16.25
CA ILE A 69 5.57 -0.18 17.00
C ILE A 69 5.21 0.36 18.38
N ARG A 70 4.87 -0.54 19.31
CA ARG A 70 5.00 -0.21 20.73
C ARG A 70 6.49 0.03 20.98
N PRO A 71 6.93 1.21 21.43
CA PRO A 71 8.30 1.34 21.91
C PRO A 71 8.44 0.38 23.09
N VAL A 72 9.25 -0.67 22.91
CA VAL A 72 9.71 -1.51 24.02
C VAL A 72 10.32 -0.54 25.03
N GLY A 73 9.67 -0.45 26.20
CA GLY A 73 10.04 0.45 27.27
C GLY A 73 11.54 0.35 27.53
N ARG A 74 12.23 1.46 27.32
CA ARG A 74 13.62 1.64 27.69
C ARG A 74 13.67 1.55 29.22
N ARG A 75 13.90 0.36 29.76
CA ARG A 75 14.23 0.17 31.18
C ARG A 75 15.47 1.03 31.45
N PRO A 76 15.43 2.03 32.35
CA PRO A 76 16.65 2.62 32.84
C PRO A 76 17.40 1.51 33.57
N ALA A 77 18.66 1.30 33.22
CA ALA A 77 19.57 0.50 34.01
C ALA A 77 19.59 1.09 35.42
N ALA A 78 19.07 0.33 36.39
CA ALA A 78 19.27 0.64 37.80
C ALA A 78 20.77 0.49 38.07
N LEU A 79 21.43 1.63 38.31
CA LEU A 79 22.80 1.68 38.78
C LEU A 79 22.91 0.92 40.10
N CYS A 80 23.92 0.05 40.17
CA CYS A 80 24.35 -0.61 41.39
C CYS A 80 24.64 0.41 42.49
N ARG A 81 24.16 0.13 43.71
CA ARG A 81 24.91 0.35 44.95
C ARG A 81 24.42 -0.56 46.05
#